data_AF-A0A972XDF9-F1
#
_entry.id   AF-A0A972XDF9-F1
#
_cell.length_a   1.000
_cell.length_b   1.000
_cell.length_c   1.000
_cell.angle_alpha   90.00
_cell.angle_beta   90.00
_cell.angle_gamma   90.00
#
_symmetry.space_group_name_H-M   'P 1'
#
loop_
_entity.id
_entity.type
_entity.pdbx_description
1 polymer ?
#
loop_
_entity_poly.entity_id
_entity_poly.type
_entity_poly.pdbx_seq_one_letter_code
_entity_poly.pdbx_strand_id
1 'polypeptide(L)'
;MSNTPSTTSNIDQVTQAQLESFIKQEEGDSNDYQGVLAVFITLVAVGMSLLHLYAAYAIVPTQVLRTMHVGIVLFLVYLSFPIASRFKNRLMWWDCIFACTSFGIVYYVLSSGDDFMDRNTMPNQIDIAVGLALIFLILEALRRTNGLILLAVTLSFLAYALFGNYLPAPWTHKGYDIARLVGYMYMT
;
A
#
# COMPACT_ATOMS: atom_id res chain seq x y z
N MET A 1 -34.88 -47.98 15.79
CA MET A 1 -34.26 -46.81 16.48
C MET A 1 -33.03 -46.43 15.67
N SER A 2 -33.22 -45.78 14.51
CA SER A 2 -33.13 -44.32 14.29
C SER A 2 -31.71 -43.76 14.49
N ASN A 3 -30.86 -43.98 13.47
CA ASN A 3 -29.61 -43.25 13.29
C ASN A 3 -29.89 -41.97 12.48
N THR A 4 -29.73 -40.80 13.09
CA THR A 4 -29.68 -39.51 12.36
C THR A 4 -28.49 -38.68 12.85
N PRO A 5 -27.35 -38.69 12.13
CA PRO A 5 -26.26 -37.73 12.35
C PRO A 5 -26.09 -36.70 11.21
N SER A 6 -27.07 -36.52 10.30
CA SER A 6 -26.87 -35.71 9.08
C SER A 6 -27.26 -34.23 9.15
N THR A 7 -27.98 -33.77 10.19
CA THR A 7 -28.53 -32.40 10.24
C THR A 7 -27.54 -31.36 10.78
N THR A 8 -26.67 -31.73 11.73
CA THR A 8 -25.71 -30.80 12.34
C THR A 8 -24.58 -30.41 11.38
N SER A 9 -24.08 -31.35 10.57
CA SER A 9 -22.99 -31.08 9.63
C SER A 9 -23.34 -30.10 8.51
N ASN A 10 -24.62 -30.06 8.07
CA ASN A 10 -25.06 -29.11 7.05
C ASN A 10 -25.20 -27.68 7.58
N ILE A 11 -25.65 -27.51 8.82
CA ILE A 11 -25.78 -26.19 9.47
C ILE A 11 -24.39 -25.62 9.75
N ASP A 12 -23.44 -26.46 10.17
CA ASP A 12 -22.04 -26.06 10.37
C ASP A 12 -21.38 -25.63 9.05
N GLN A 13 -21.63 -26.33 7.94
CA GLN A 13 -21.08 -25.97 6.62
C GLN A 13 -21.65 -24.64 6.07
N VAL A 14 -22.95 -24.41 6.22
CA VAL A 14 -23.57 -23.14 5.80
C VAL A 14 -23.05 -21.98 6.66
N THR A 15 -22.89 -22.20 7.96
CA THR A 15 -22.36 -21.19 8.88
C THR A 15 -20.88 -20.89 8.59
N GLN A 16 -20.06 -21.92 8.30
CA GLN A 16 -18.67 -21.75 7.89
C GLN A 16 -18.55 -20.98 6.57
N ALA A 17 -19.36 -21.30 5.56
CA ALA A 17 -19.37 -20.59 4.30
C ALA A 17 -19.79 -19.12 4.47
N GLN A 18 -20.74 -18.84 5.37
CA GLN A 18 -21.11 -17.47 5.73
C GLN A 18 -19.96 -16.75 6.44
N LEU A 19 -19.31 -17.38 7.45
CA LEU A 19 -18.13 -16.82 8.10
C LEU A 19 -17.02 -16.51 7.10
N GLU A 20 -16.68 -17.44 6.20
CA GLU A 20 -15.68 -17.22 5.15
C GLU A 20 -16.08 -16.07 4.23
N SER A 21 -17.36 -15.92 3.90
CA SER A 21 -17.85 -14.80 3.09
C SER A 21 -17.75 -13.45 3.80
N PHE A 22 -18.01 -13.42 5.11
CA PHE A 22 -17.83 -12.22 5.94
C PHE A 22 -16.35 -11.89 6.11
N ILE A 23 -15.50 -12.87 6.42
CA ILE A 23 -14.04 -12.70 6.50
C ILE A 23 -13.50 -12.16 5.18
N LYS A 24 -13.93 -12.71 4.04
CA LYS A 24 -13.52 -12.23 2.71
C LYS A 24 -14.01 -10.82 2.39
N GLN A 25 -15.16 -10.41 2.93
CA GLN A 25 -15.65 -9.03 2.80
C GLN A 25 -14.80 -8.04 3.62
N GLU A 26 -14.37 -8.44 4.81
CA GLU A 26 -13.60 -7.60 5.74
C GLU A 26 -12.09 -7.56 5.43
N GLU A 27 -11.48 -8.72 5.15
CA GLU A 27 -10.03 -8.85 4.90
C GLU A 27 -9.64 -8.61 3.44
N GLY A 28 -10.62 -8.54 2.53
CA GLY A 28 -10.38 -8.50 1.09
C GLY A 28 -9.84 -9.83 0.54
N ASP A 29 -9.46 -9.87 -0.74
CA ASP A 29 -8.92 -11.08 -1.36
C ASP A 29 -7.42 -11.24 -1.08
N SER A 30 -7.07 -11.47 0.19
CA SER A 30 -5.70 -11.71 0.64
C SER A 30 -5.18 -13.09 0.22
N ASN A 31 -3.86 -13.21 0.04
CA ASN A 31 -3.20 -14.49 -0.21
C ASN A 31 -3.04 -15.27 1.11
N ASP A 32 -3.49 -16.52 1.08
CA ASP A 32 -3.29 -17.47 2.17
C ASP A 32 -2.03 -18.30 1.85
N TYR A 33 -0.87 -17.73 2.14
CA TYR A 33 0.38 -18.46 1.99
C TYR A 33 0.54 -19.46 3.13
N GLN A 34 0.97 -20.67 2.81
CA GLN A 34 1.35 -21.67 3.81
C GLN A 34 2.85 -21.97 3.74
N GLY A 35 3.46 -22.24 4.90
CA GLY A 35 4.87 -22.62 5.02
C GLY A 35 5.85 -21.46 5.16
N VAL A 36 7.01 -21.56 4.51
CA VAL A 36 8.16 -20.65 4.72
C VAL A 36 7.84 -19.19 4.37
N LEU A 37 7.02 -18.97 3.34
CA LEU A 37 6.64 -17.63 2.88
C LEU A 37 5.76 -16.91 3.92
N ALA A 38 4.84 -17.63 4.56
CA ALA A 38 4.01 -17.10 5.64
C ALA A 38 4.85 -16.68 6.86
N VAL A 39 5.83 -17.52 7.22
CA VAL A 39 6.80 -17.19 8.29
C VAL A 39 7.59 -15.95 7.92
N PHE A 40 8.06 -15.83 6.67
CA PHE A 40 8.79 -14.65 6.20
C PHE A 40 7.95 -13.37 6.29
N ILE A 41 6.72 -13.36 5.77
CA ILE A 41 5.80 -12.20 5.85
C ILE A 41 5.56 -11.83 7.32
N THR A 42 5.32 -12.84 8.17
CA THR A 42 5.10 -12.65 9.60
C THR A 42 6.32 -12.02 10.27
N LEU A 43 7.54 -12.48 9.97
CA LEU A 43 8.77 -11.90 10.51
C LEU A 43 8.94 -10.44 10.10
N VAL A 44 8.62 -10.08 8.86
CA VAL A 44 8.69 -8.68 8.40
C VAL A 44 7.64 -7.83 9.10
N ALA A 45 6.41 -8.35 9.29
CA ALA A 45 5.36 -7.66 10.04
C ALA A 45 5.75 -7.44 11.52
N VAL A 46 6.33 -8.47 12.17
CA VAL A 46 6.88 -8.35 13.52
C VAL A 46 8.02 -7.32 13.56
N GLY A 47 8.90 -7.30 12.56
CA GLY A 47 9.94 -6.29 12.42
C GLY A 47 9.38 -4.86 12.33
N MET A 48 8.28 -4.66 11.59
CA MET A 48 7.57 -3.39 11.52
C MET A 48 7.01 -2.97 12.89
N SER A 49 6.39 -3.90 13.63
CA SER A 49 5.90 -3.64 14.98
C SER A 49 7.04 -3.27 15.94
N LEU A 50 8.17 -3.97 15.88
CA LEU A 50 9.36 -3.66 16.68
C LEU A 50 9.95 -2.28 16.34
N LEU A 51 9.93 -1.89 15.06
CA LEU A 51 10.36 -0.55 14.62
C LEU A 51 9.50 0.53 15.29
N HIS A 52 8.17 0.36 15.34
CA HIS A 52 7.28 1.31 16.02
C HIS A 52 7.48 1.33 17.53
N LEU A 53 7.68 0.16 18.14
CA LEU A 53 7.97 0.06 19.57
C LEU A 53 9.31 0.75 19.92
N TYR A 54 10.32 0.59 19.07
CA TYR A 54 11.60 1.28 19.21
C TYR A 54 11.44 2.79 19.05
N ALA A 55 10.68 3.26 18.06
CA ALA A 55 10.41 4.68 17.86
C ALA A 55 9.53 5.30 18.97
N ALA A 56 8.79 4.49 19.73
CA ALA A 56 8.08 4.94 20.93
C ALA A 56 9.03 5.11 22.13
N TYR A 57 10.12 4.34 22.19
CA TYR A 57 11.12 4.42 23.25
C TYR A 57 12.22 5.46 22.97
N ALA A 58 12.75 5.47 21.74
CA ALA A 58 13.80 6.36 21.29
C ALA A 58 13.24 7.46 20.38
N ILE A 59 13.79 8.67 20.47
CA ILE A 59 13.38 9.78 19.59
C ILE A 59 13.97 9.53 18.20
N VAL A 60 13.16 8.94 17.33
CA VAL A 60 13.48 8.74 15.91
C VAL A 60 12.89 9.90 15.11
N PRO A 61 13.65 10.54 14.19
CA PRO A 61 13.09 11.54 13.29
C PRO A 61 11.86 11.01 12.56
N THR A 62 10.78 11.78 12.59
CA THR A 62 9.47 11.40 12.00
C THR A 62 9.59 11.07 10.51
N GLN A 63 10.53 11.72 9.81
CA GLN A 63 10.80 11.48 8.40
C GLN A 63 11.31 10.06 8.12
N VAL A 64 12.28 9.60 8.92
CA VAL A 64 12.84 8.25 8.80
C VAL A 64 11.77 7.22 9.13
N LEU A 65 11.01 7.46 10.20
CA LEU A 65 9.93 6.57 10.64
C LEU A 65 8.83 6.41 9.58
N ARG A 66 8.32 7.51 9.02
CA ARG A 66 7.29 7.51 7.97
C ARG A 66 7.77 6.79 6.71
N THR A 67 8.98 7.12 6.26
CA THR A 67 9.56 6.53 5.04
C THR A 67 9.74 5.02 5.19
N MET A 68 10.32 4.57 6.31
CA MET A 68 10.48 3.15 6.60
C MET A 68 9.14 2.44 6.71
N HIS A 69 8.16 3.02 7.42
CA HIS A 69 6.82 2.46 7.54
C HIS A 69 6.15 2.27 6.17
N VAL A 70 6.09 3.31 5.34
CA VAL A 70 5.45 3.24 4.01
C VAL A 70 6.12 2.18 3.14
N GLY A 71 7.45 2.09 3.15
CA GLY A 71 8.16 1.09 2.36
C GLY A 71 7.89 -0.35 2.80
N ILE A 72 7.91 -0.60 4.11
CA ILE A 72 7.61 -1.93 4.67
C ILE A 72 6.14 -2.29 4.45
N VAL A 73 5.21 -1.34 4.60
CA VAL A 73 3.79 -1.57 4.35
C VAL A 73 3.55 -1.88 2.88
N LEU A 74 4.10 -1.11 1.94
CA LEU A 74 3.98 -1.42 0.51
C LEU A 74 4.57 -2.79 0.19
N PHE A 75 5.75 -3.11 0.73
CA PHE A 75 6.36 -4.43 0.58
C PHE A 75 5.40 -5.55 1.04
N LEU A 76 4.83 -5.40 2.24
CA LEU A 76 3.86 -6.37 2.77
C LEU A 76 2.59 -6.42 1.94
N VAL A 77 2.08 -5.30 1.45
CA VAL A 77 0.88 -5.27 0.61
C VAL A 77 1.12 -6.02 -0.69
N TYR A 78 2.25 -5.82 -1.36
CA TYR A 78 2.57 -6.51 -2.61
C TYR A 78 2.76 -8.02 -2.43
N LEU A 79 3.24 -8.45 -1.26
CA LEU A 79 3.34 -9.86 -0.94
C LEU A 79 1.96 -10.43 -0.56
N SER A 80 1.22 -9.78 0.33
CA SER A 80 -0.01 -10.31 0.91
C SER A 80 -1.25 -10.18 0.02
N PHE A 81 -1.32 -9.18 -0.88
CA PHE A 81 -2.47 -8.95 -1.75
C PHE A 81 -2.14 -9.24 -3.22
N PRO A 82 -2.72 -10.31 -3.81
CA PRO A 82 -2.52 -10.65 -5.20
C PRO A 82 -3.09 -9.57 -6.13
N ILE A 83 -2.48 -9.42 -7.31
CA ILE A 83 -2.93 -8.45 -8.32
C ILE A 83 -4.35 -8.73 -8.85
N ALA A 84 -4.76 -10.00 -8.85
CA ALA A 84 -6.09 -10.44 -9.25
C ALA A 84 -6.43 -11.77 -8.57
N SER A 85 -7.72 -12.01 -8.32
CA SER A 85 -8.23 -13.25 -7.71
C SER A 85 -7.79 -14.53 -8.45
N ARG A 86 -7.47 -14.42 -9.75
CA ARG A 86 -6.94 -15.53 -10.57
C ARG A 86 -5.54 -15.99 -10.14
N PHE A 87 -4.74 -15.12 -9.53
CA PHE A 87 -3.37 -15.41 -9.10
C PHE A 87 -3.25 -15.67 -7.59
N LYS A 88 -4.38 -15.97 -6.94
CA LYS A 88 -4.41 -16.27 -5.51
C LYS A 88 -3.44 -17.40 -5.16
N ASN A 89 -2.71 -17.21 -4.06
CA ASN A 89 -1.70 -18.12 -3.51
C ASN A 89 -0.49 -18.40 -4.42
N ARG A 90 -0.23 -17.55 -5.42
CA ARG A 90 0.98 -17.63 -6.25
C ARG A 90 1.73 -16.32 -6.20
N LEU A 91 2.99 -16.38 -5.74
CA LEU A 91 3.87 -15.22 -5.78
C LEU A 91 4.31 -14.99 -7.23
N MET A 92 3.81 -13.90 -7.83
CA MET A 92 4.15 -13.52 -9.20
C MET A 92 5.45 -12.72 -9.21
N TRP A 93 6.26 -12.85 -10.27
CA TRP A 93 7.52 -12.09 -10.35
C TRP A 93 7.30 -10.56 -10.35
N TRP A 94 6.16 -10.10 -10.88
CA TRP A 94 5.78 -8.67 -10.84
C TRP A 94 5.60 -8.15 -9.41
N ASP A 95 5.06 -8.97 -8.50
CA ASP A 95 4.88 -8.59 -7.11
C ASP A 95 6.24 -8.45 -6.40
N CYS A 96 7.20 -9.33 -6.72
CA CYS A 96 8.59 -9.14 -6.30
C CYS A 96 9.20 -7.83 -6.84
N ILE A 97 8.95 -7.47 -8.10
CA ILE A 97 9.48 -6.24 -8.68
C ILE A 97 8.93 -5.01 -7.96
N PHE A 98 7.62 -4.96 -7.71
CA PHE A 98 7.00 -3.85 -6.98
C PHE A 98 7.46 -3.79 -5.52
N ALA A 99 7.59 -4.95 -4.87
CA ALA A 99 8.14 -5.07 -3.52
C ALA A 99 9.60 -4.56 -3.44
N CYS A 100 10.46 -4.97 -4.38
CA CYS A 100 11.84 -4.49 -4.45
C CYS A 100 11.90 -2.99 -4.77
N THR A 101 11.02 -2.49 -5.64
CA THR A 101 10.95 -1.06 -5.99
C THR A 101 10.59 -0.22 -4.77
N SER A 102 9.66 -0.70 -3.92
CA SER A 102 9.33 -0.06 -2.65
C SER A 102 10.57 0.11 -1.75
N PHE A 103 11.37 -0.95 -1.60
CA PHE A 103 12.63 -0.88 -0.86
C PHE A 103 13.65 0.06 -1.51
N GLY A 104 13.73 0.08 -2.85
CA GLY A 104 14.58 1.01 -3.60
C GLY A 104 14.23 2.47 -3.34
N ILE A 105 12.95 2.79 -3.23
CA ILE A 105 12.48 4.15 -2.89
C ILE A 105 12.92 4.52 -1.47
N VAL A 106 12.71 3.63 -0.48
CA VAL A 106 13.17 3.88 0.90
C VAL A 106 14.68 4.10 0.95
N TYR A 107 15.45 3.24 0.28
CA TYR A 107 16.89 3.37 0.22
C TYR A 107 17.33 4.70 -0.40
N TYR A 108 16.67 5.14 -1.47
CA TYR A 108 16.95 6.42 -2.10
C TYR A 108 16.69 7.61 -1.16
N VAL A 109 15.55 7.62 -0.44
CA VAL A 109 15.26 8.68 0.53
C VAL A 109 16.29 8.73 1.64
N LEU A 110 16.63 7.56 2.23
CA LEU A 110 17.56 7.49 3.34
C LEU A 110 19.00 7.83 2.92
N SER A 111 19.41 7.49 1.70
CA SER A 111 20.73 7.84 1.16
C SER A 111 20.84 9.30 0.72
N SER A 112 19.72 9.97 0.43
CA SER A 112 19.70 11.38 0.02
C SER A 112 19.96 12.34 1.17
N GLY A 113 19.89 11.88 2.43
CA GLY A 113 20.26 12.66 3.61
C GLY A 113 19.35 13.85 3.89
N ASP A 114 19.87 14.81 4.66
CA ASP A 114 19.10 15.95 5.17
C ASP A 114 18.66 16.94 4.07
N ASP A 115 19.45 17.08 3.00
CA ASP A 115 19.17 17.98 1.87
C ASP A 115 17.93 17.58 1.07
N PHE A 116 17.48 16.33 1.20
CA PHE A 116 16.34 15.82 0.44
C PHE A 116 15.06 16.63 0.68
N MET A 117 14.83 17.04 1.92
CA MET A 117 13.62 17.76 2.31
C MET A 117 13.63 19.22 1.84
N ASP A 118 14.80 19.84 1.87
CA ASP A 118 14.98 21.24 1.46
C ASP A 118 14.75 21.44 -0.04
N ARG A 119 14.88 20.36 -0.84
CA ARG A 119 14.59 20.35 -2.27
C ARG A 119 13.11 20.24 -2.62
N ASN A 120 12.19 20.19 -1.64
CA ASN A 120 10.76 20.01 -1.91
C ASN A 120 10.14 21.11 -2.82
N THR A 121 10.70 22.32 -2.83
CA THR A 121 10.26 23.44 -3.67
C THR A 121 10.80 23.37 -5.10
N MET A 122 11.95 22.71 -5.30
CA MET A 122 12.57 22.52 -6.61
C MET A 122 13.25 21.14 -6.69
N PRO A 123 12.47 20.05 -6.82
CA PRO A 123 13.01 18.69 -6.81
C PRO A 123 13.86 18.40 -8.04
N ASN A 124 14.89 17.57 -7.88
CA ASN A 124 15.69 17.10 -9.01
C ASN A 124 14.89 16.13 -9.90
N GLN A 125 15.37 15.89 -11.12
CA GLN A 125 14.72 14.94 -12.04
C GLN A 125 14.60 13.52 -11.46
N ILE A 126 15.61 13.09 -10.68
CA ILE A 126 15.60 11.78 -10.01
C ILE A 126 14.53 11.77 -8.90
N ASP A 127 14.44 12.84 -8.11
CA ASP A 127 13.43 12.98 -7.05
C ASP A 127 12.01 12.91 -7.62
N ILE A 128 11.77 13.56 -8.78
CA ILE A 128 10.50 13.51 -9.50
C ILE A 128 10.21 12.08 -9.96
N ALA A 129 11.18 11.38 -10.56
CA ALA A 129 11.01 10.02 -11.05
C ALA A 129 10.68 9.04 -9.91
N VAL A 130 11.40 9.14 -8.79
CA VAL A 130 11.18 8.29 -7.60
C VAL A 130 9.84 8.59 -6.96
N GLY A 131 9.46 9.87 -6.83
CA GLY A 131 8.16 10.27 -6.29
C GLY A 131 6.99 9.82 -7.18
N LEU A 132 7.12 9.91 -8.51
CA LEU A 132 6.13 9.35 -9.44
C LEU A 132 6.04 7.83 -9.33
N ALA A 133 7.17 7.13 -9.18
CA ALA A 133 7.18 5.70 -8.95
C ALA A 133 6.46 5.34 -7.64
N LEU A 134 6.67 6.11 -6.56
CA LEU A 134 5.97 5.92 -5.30
C LEU A 134 4.46 6.16 -5.45
N ILE A 135 4.04 7.24 -6.10
CA ILE A 135 2.61 7.52 -6.35
C ILE A 135 1.98 6.35 -7.13
N PHE A 136 2.67 5.86 -8.17
CA PHE A 136 2.19 4.71 -8.93
C PHE A 136 2.07 3.45 -8.06
N LEU A 137 3.07 3.14 -7.23
CA LEU A 137 3.02 2.02 -6.30
C LEU A 137 1.87 2.15 -5.29
N ILE A 138 1.60 3.34 -4.79
CA ILE A 138 0.50 3.57 -3.84
C ILE A 138 -0.85 3.39 -4.54
N LEU A 139 -1.02 3.92 -5.75
CA LEU A 139 -2.25 3.76 -6.52
C LEU A 139 -2.53 2.29 -6.86
N GLU A 140 -1.49 1.54 -7.24
CA GLU A 140 -1.61 0.11 -7.51
C GLU A 140 -1.90 -0.69 -6.22
N ALA A 141 -1.24 -0.37 -5.10
CA ALA A 141 -1.55 -0.96 -3.79
C ALA A 141 -2.98 -0.65 -3.34
N LEU A 142 -3.46 0.57 -3.57
CA LEU A 142 -4.83 1.01 -3.28
C LEU A 142 -5.84 0.22 -4.11
N ARG A 143 -5.57 0.01 -5.41
CA ARG A 143 -6.40 -0.81 -6.28
C ARG A 143 -6.55 -2.24 -5.76
N ARG A 144 -5.45 -2.83 -5.29
CA ARG A 144 -5.38 -4.21 -4.80
C ARG A 144 -6.12 -4.41 -3.47
N THR A 145 -6.04 -3.42 -2.57
CA THR A 145 -6.58 -3.51 -1.20
C THR A 145 -8.00 -2.99 -1.07
N ASN A 146 -8.30 -1.86 -1.71
CA ASN A 146 -9.57 -1.12 -1.54
C ASN A 146 -10.43 -1.09 -2.81
N GLY A 147 -9.98 -1.73 -3.88
CA GLY A 147 -10.72 -1.85 -5.13
C GLY A 147 -10.74 -0.58 -5.99
N LEU A 148 -11.57 -0.62 -7.03
CA LEU A 148 -11.61 0.43 -8.07
C LEU A 148 -12.30 1.71 -7.63
N ILE A 149 -13.22 1.63 -6.65
CA ILE A 149 -14.00 2.80 -6.20
C ILE A 149 -13.07 3.82 -5.56
N LEU A 150 -12.28 3.40 -4.55
CA LEU A 150 -11.38 4.30 -3.87
C LEU A 150 -10.28 4.82 -4.80
N LEU A 151 -9.76 3.95 -5.68
CA LEU A 151 -8.80 4.36 -6.72
C LEU A 151 -9.37 5.47 -7.62
N ALA A 152 -10.60 5.32 -8.13
CA ALA A 152 -11.22 6.30 -9.01
C ALA A 152 -11.40 7.65 -8.31
N VAL A 153 -11.79 7.63 -7.03
CA VAL A 153 -11.91 8.85 -6.21
C VAL A 153 -10.54 9.52 -6.04
N THR A 154 -9.51 8.76 -5.67
CA THR A 154 -8.14 9.30 -5.52
C THR A 154 -7.62 9.88 -6.84
N LEU A 155 -7.82 9.20 -7.97
CA LEU A 155 -7.45 9.69 -9.29
C LEU A 155 -8.21 10.97 -9.67
N SER A 156 -9.48 11.09 -9.26
CA SER A 156 -10.26 12.31 -9.50
C SER A 156 -9.70 13.50 -8.73
N PHE A 157 -9.29 13.32 -7.48
CA PHE A 157 -8.61 14.38 -6.71
C PHE A 157 -7.23 14.71 -7.26
N LEU A 158 -6.48 13.71 -7.73
CA LEU A 158 -5.19 13.94 -8.38
C LEU A 158 -5.36 14.72 -9.70
N ALA A 159 -6.37 14.37 -10.49
CA ALA A 159 -6.74 15.10 -11.69
C ALA A 159 -7.18 16.54 -11.36
N TYR A 160 -7.95 16.74 -10.29
CA TYR A 160 -8.30 18.08 -9.82
C TYR A 160 -7.06 18.90 -9.45
N ALA A 161 -6.11 18.33 -8.71
CA ALA A 161 -4.87 19.01 -8.35
C ALA A 161 -4.04 19.45 -9.57
N LEU A 162 -4.04 18.66 -10.65
CA LEU A 162 -3.32 18.97 -11.89
C LEU A 162 -4.10 19.93 -12.81
N PHE A 163 -5.40 19.70 -12.99
CA PHE A 163 -6.22 20.35 -14.02
C PHE A 163 -7.19 21.41 -13.47
N GLY A 164 -7.14 21.73 -12.17
CA GLY A 164 -8.05 22.71 -11.56
C GLY A 164 -7.96 24.12 -12.15
N ASN A 165 -6.91 24.45 -12.92
CA ASN A 165 -6.81 25.71 -13.67
C ASN A 165 -7.80 25.81 -14.84
N TYR A 166 -8.27 24.67 -15.37
CA TYR A 166 -9.22 24.64 -16.49
C TYR A 166 -10.69 24.65 -16.03
N LEU A 167 -10.95 24.53 -14.73
CA LEU A 167 -12.31 24.52 -14.20
C LEU A 167 -12.85 25.95 -14.03
N PRO A 168 -14.17 26.17 -14.18
CA PRO A 168 -14.80 27.47 -13.96
C PRO A 168 -14.83 27.84 -12.47
N ALA A 169 -14.90 29.14 -12.18
CA ALA A 169 -15.12 29.64 -10.82
C ALA A 169 -16.44 29.05 -10.26
N PRO A 170 -16.51 28.67 -8.97
CA PRO A 170 -15.54 28.89 -7.89
C PRO A 170 -14.47 27.79 -7.70
N TRP A 171 -14.40 26.79 -8.58
CA TRP A 171 -13.54 25.60 -8.41
C TRP A 171 -12.14 25.79 -9.05
N THR A 172 -11.88 26.96 -9.65
CA THR A 172 -10.59 27.32 -10.24
C THR A 172 -9.48 27.46 -9.19
N HIS A 173 -8.34 26.83 -9.44
CA HIS A 173 -7.07 27.17 -8.77
C HIS A 173 -5.91 27.13 -9.78
N LYS A 174 -4.72 27.60 -9.38
CA LYS A 174 -3.58 27.80 -10.29
C LYS A 174 -3.04 26.53 -11.00
N GLY A 175 -3.54 25.34 -10.64
CA GLY A 175 -2.95 24.05 -10.99
C GLY A 175 -1.60 23.83 -10.31
N TYR A 176 -1.24 22.57 -10.05
CA TYR A 176 0.11 22.19 -9.60
C TYR A 176 0.87 21.51 -10.73
N ASP A 177 2.09 21.97 -11.00
CA ASP A 177 3.01 21.24 -11.88
C ASP A 177 3.42 19.91 -11.23
N ILE A 178 3.75 18.90 -12.04
CA ILE A 178 4.10 17.55 -11.56
C ILE A 178 5.25 17.60 -10.55
N ALA A 179 6.29 18.40 -10.81
CA ALA A 179 7.43 18.55 -9.90
C ALA A 179 6.99 19.08 -8.52
N ARG A 180 6.10 20.08 -8.51
CA ARG A 180 5.57 20.68 -7.29
C ARG A 180 4.64 19.73 -6.55
N LEU A 181 3.78 19.02 -7.28
CA LEU A 181 2.88 18.00 -6.72
C LEU A 181 3.66 16.88 -6.06
N VAL A 182 4.70 16.36 -6.73
CA VAL A 182 5.59 15.34 -6.17
C VAL A 182 6.31 15.88 -4.93
N GLY A 183 6.87 17.09 -4.98
CA GLY A 183 7.51 17.72 -3.83
C GLY A 183 6.60 17.75 -2.59
N TYR A 184 5.34 18.16 -2.75
CA TYR A 184 4.38 18.20 -1.65
C TYR A 184 3.87 16.83 -1.19
N MET A 185 3.69 15.86 -2.09
CA MET A 185 3.13 14.54 -1.73
C MET A 185 4.16 13.56 -1.19
N TYR A 186 5.44 13.73 -1.55
CA TYR A 186 6.50 12.77 -1.26
C TYR A 186 7.58 13.34 -0.32
N MET A 187 7.90 14.62 -0.43
CA MET A 187 9.01 15.27 0.28
C MET A 187 8.53 16.18 1.41
N THR A 188 7.31 15.96 1.93
CA THR A 188 6.71 16.72 3.05
C THR A 188 6.07 15.75 4.04
#